data_AF-A0A257S2X4-F1
#
_entry.id   AF-A0A257S2X4-F1
#
_cell.length_a   1.000
_cell.length_b   1.000
_cell.length_c   1.000
_cell.angle_alpha   90.00
_cell.angle_beta   90.00
_cell.angle_gamma   90.00
#
_symmetry.space_group_name_H-M   'P 1'
#
loop_
_entity.id
_entity.type
_entity.pdbx_description
1 polymer ?
#
loop_
_entity_poly.entity_id
_entity_poly.type
_entity_poly.pdbx_seq_one_letter_code
_entity_poly.pdbx_strand_id
1 'polypeptide(L)'
;MAYFSTAAYTGGVIARLFGGCDGVIILALPGTYLGLIADELASLPPSILARIRLVGPSRGVVGPKLAEVWMPYDSRFENAEGPNPGTRGDFAQRAARHFAEVVVRDAPRGDVATHAAMVERCLDPLLPPALPRRATGTDAELIEVIRDLLPQAGGRSGETLRLLRRQAGRACEQARFRRLFVAATQGPLVR
;
A
#
# COMPACT_ATOMS: atom_id res chain seq x y z
N MET A 1 -27.39 13.36 -18.48
CA MET A 1 -28.01 14.13 -17.39
C MET A 1 -28.77 13.13 -16.52
N ALA A 2 -28.08 12.49 -15.58
CA ALA A 2 -28.67 11.46 -14.73
C ALA A 2 -29.41 12.13 -13.57
N TYR A 3 -30.71 11.90 -13.48
CA TYR A 3 -31.54 12.32 -12.35
C TYR A 3 -31.09 11.56 -11.11
N PHE A 4 -30.55 12.26 -10.11
CA PHE A 4 -30.45 11.73 -8.76
C PHE A 4 -31.89 11.55 -8.25
N SER A 5 -32.36 10.30 -8.23
CA SER A 5 -33.62 9.96 -7.57
C SER A 5 -33.47 10.23 -6.08
N THR A 6 -34.09 11.31 -5.61
CA THR A 6 -34.22 11.69 -4.20
C THR A 6 -35.28 10.85 -3.50
N ALA A 7 -35.21 9.52 -3.64
CA ALA A 7 -35.84 8.66 -2.67
C ALA A 7 -35.08 8.84 -1.35
N ALA A 8 -35.74 9.41 -0.35
CA ALA A 8 -35.18 9.75 0.95
C ALA A 8 -34.68 8.50 1.68
N TYR A 9 -33.43 8.11 1.40
CA TYR A 9 -32.71 7.12 2.18
C TYR A 9 -32.20 7.81 3.44
N THR A 10 -32.68 7.39 4.60
CA THR A 10 -32.21 7.80 5.94
C THR A 10 -30.82 7.23 6.25
N GLY A 11 -29.95 7.13 5.24
CA GLY A 11 -28.60 6.60 5.34
C GLY A 11 -27.55 7.69 5.20
N GLY A 12 -26.35 7.40 5.71
CA GLY A 12 -25.18 8.26 5.60
C GLY A 12 -24.83 8.66 4.16
N VAL A 13 -23.88 9.59 4.02
CA VAL A 13 -23.47 10.13 2.71
C VAL A 13 -23.03 9.02 1.75
N ILE A 14 -22.35 7.99 2.26
CA ILE A 14 -21.86 6.86 1.44
C ILE A 14 -23.03 6.05 0.89
N ALA A 15 -24.05 5.77 1.71
CA ALA A 15 -25.21 5.00 1.27
C ALA A 15 -25.95 5.70 0.11
N ARG A 16 -26.09 7.03 0.18
CA ARG A 16 -26.71 7.82 -0.89
C ARG A 16 -25.85 7.84 -2.16
N LEU A 17 -24.54 8.00 -2.02
CA LEU A 17 -23.62 8.03 -3.16
C LEU A 17 -23.60 6.68 -3.90
N PHE A 18 -23.61 5.58 -3.15
CA PHE A 18 -23.63 4.24 -3.75
C PHE A 18 -25.02 3.85 -4.25
N GLY A 19 -26.10 4.25 -3.59
CA GLY A 19 -27.46 3.92 -4.02
C GLY A 19 -27.82 4.45 -5.42
N GLY A 20 -27.18 5.53 -5.87
CA GLY A 20 -27.43 6.16 -7.17
C GLY A 20 -26.61 5.61 -8.35
N CYS A 21 -25.71 4.65 -8.13
CA CYS A 21 -24.92 4.05 -9.20
C CYS A 21 -25.28 2.58 -9.41
N ASP A 22 -25.16 2.12 -10.66
CA ASP A 22 -25.27 0.71 -11.02
C ASP A 22 -23.88 0.10 -11.25
N GLY A 23 -23.79 -1.22 -11.05
CA GLY A 23 -22.55 -1.97 -11.27
C GLY A 23 -21.65 -2.13 -10.05
N VAL A 24 -20.40 -2.52 -10.31
CA VAL A 24 -19.39 -2.80 -9.29
C VAL A 24 -18.80 -1.51 -8.75
N ILE A 25 -18.72 -1.39 -7.42
CA ILE A 25 -18.13 -0.26 -6.71
C ILE A 25 -16.75 -0.67 -6.22
N ILE A 26 -15.71 -0.09 -6.82
CA ILE A 26 -14.32 -0.35 -6.43
C ILE A 26 -13.94 0.67 -5.35
N LEU A 27 -13.71 0.18 -4.13
CA LEU A 27 -13.29 1.01 -3.01
C LEU A 27 -11.79 0.79 -2.78
N ALA A 28 -10.99 1.74 -3.25
CA ALA A 28 -9.53 1.64 -3.24
C ALA A 28 -8.93 2.58 -2.20
N LEU A 29 -8.50 2.02 -1.06
CA LEU A 29 -7.95 2.83 0.02
C LEU A 29 -6.99 2.06 0.93
N PRO A 30 -5.95 2.72 1.47
CA PRO A 30 -5.12 2.18 2.54
C PRO A 30 -5.91 1.87 3.81
N GLY A 31 -5.42 0.92 4.62
CA GLY A 31 -6.05 0.54 5.89
C GLY A 31 -6.24 1.70 6.87
N THR A 32 -5.35 2.70 6.85
CA THR A 32 -5.49 3.91 7.68
C THR A 32 -6.74 4.72 7.35
N TYR A 33 -7.13 4.77 6.07
CA TYR A 33 -8.37 5.43 5.66
C TYR A 33 -9.60 4.55 5.86
N LEU A 34 -9.44 3.21 5.85
CA LEU A 34 -10.55 2.29 6.10
C LEU A 34 -11.14 2.52 7.48
N GLY A 35 -10.28 2.69 8.49
CA GLY A 35 -10.70 2.95 9.87
C GLY A 35 -11.58 4.20 10.03
N LEU A 36 -11.49 5.17 9.13
CA LEU A 36 -12.31 6.40 9.20
C LEU A 36 -13.76 6.19 8.75
N ILE A 37 -14.01 5.17 7.92
CA ILE A 37 -15.32 4.94 7.29
C ILE A 37 -15.85 3.51 7.49
N ALA A 38 -15.14 2.68 8.24
CA ALA A 38 -15.44 1.26 8.40
C ALA A 38 -16.86 1.02 8.96
N ASP A 39 -17.26 1.79 9.97
CA ASP A 39 -18.58 1.65 10.59
C ASP A 39 -19.72 2.05 9.65
N GLU A 40 -19.54 3.13 8.88
CA GLU A 40 -20.52 3.55 7.87
C GLU A 40 -20.64 2.49 6.77
N LEU A 41 -19.51 1.96 6.27
CA LEU A 41 -19.50 0.87 5.29
C LEU A 41 -20.16 -0.40 5.82
N ALA A 42 -19.88 -0.75 7.08
CA ALA A 42 -20.49 -1.90 7.75
C ALA A 42 -21.98 -1.68 8.01
N SER A 43 -22.47 -0.45 8.07
CA SER A 43 -23.91 -0.16 8.21
C SER A 43 -24.67 -0.24 6.88
N LEU A 44 -23.98 -0.40 5.75
CA LEU A 44 -24.63 -0.38 4.43
C LEU A 44 -25.63 -1.53 4.24
N PRO A 45 -26.69 -1.30 3.46
CA PRO A 45 -27.62 -2.33 3.04
C PRO A 45 -26.91 -3.47 2.31
N PRO A 46 -27.35 -4.74 2.47
CA PRO A 46 -26.73 -5.89 1.80
C PRO A 46 -26.67 -5.74 0.27
N SER A 47 -27.68 -5.12 -0.35
CA SER A 47 -27.72 -4.86 -1.79
C SER A 47 -26.61 -3.91 -2.26
N ILE A 48 -26.25 -2.92 -1.45
CA ILE A 48 -25.13 -2.02 -1.74
C ILE A 48 -23.82 -2.74 -1.47
N LEU A 49 -23.71 -3.41 -0.31
CA LEU A 49 -22.51 -4.11 0.11
C LEU A 49 -22.09 -5.19 -0.91
N ALA A 50 -23.04 -5.95 -1.46
CA ALA A 50 -22.78 -6.97 -2.48
C ALA A 50 -22.10 -6.43 -3.77
N ARG A 51 -22.16 -5.12 -4.01
CA ARG A 51 -21.53 -4.47 -5.17
C ARG A 51 -20.15 -3.91 -4.85
N ILE A 52 -19.80 -3.79 -3.58
CA ILE A 52 -18.50 -3.25 -3.14
C ILE A 52 -17.41 -4.29 -3.35
N ARG A 53 -16.24 -3.84 -3.79
CA ARG A 53 -14.99 -4.59 -3.82
C ARG A 53 -13.93 -3.72 -3.15
N LEU A 54 -13.53 -4.12 -1.94
CA LEU A 54 -12.56 -3.41 -1.12
C LEU A 54 -11.15 -3.84 -1.52
N VAL A 55 -10.36 -2.91 -2.03
CA VAL A 55 -9.02 -3.13 -2.58
C VAL A 55 -8.01 -2.23 -1.85
N GLY A 56 -6.86 -2.79 -1.47
CA GLY A 56 -5.76 -2.05 -0.84
C GLY A 56 -5.46 -2.39 0.63
N PRO A 57 -6.43 -2.50 1.54
CA PRO A 57 -6.12 -2.82 2.94
C PRO A 57 -5.73 -4.29 3.09
N SER A 58 -4.79 -4.58 3.99
CA SER A 58 -4.42 -5.96 4.31
C SER A 58 -5.54 -6.66 5.08
N ARG A 59 -5.67 -7.98 4.93
CA ARG A 59 -6.75 -8.76 5.57
C ARG A 59 -6.86 -8.53 7.09
N GLY A 60 -5.74 -8.33 7.77
CA GLY A 60 -5.67 -8.16 9.22
C GLY A 60 -6.27 -6.87 9.76
N VAL A 61 -6.45 -5.84 8.91
CA VAL A 61 -7.10 -4.57 9.31
C VAL A 61 -8.56 -4.48 8.89
N VAL A 62 -9.07 -5.48 8.17
CA VAL A 62 -10.44 -5.51 7.66
C VAL A 62 -11.35 -6.22 8.67
N GLY A 63 -12.34 -5.50 9.18
CA GLY A 63 -13.34 -6.02 10.12
C GLY A 63 -14.23 -7.12 9.51
N PRO A 64 -14.92 -7.92 10.33
CA PRO A 64 -15.63 -9.12 9.89
C PRO A 64 -16.62 -8.89 8.74
N LYS A 65 -17.47 -7.86 8.84
CA LYS A 65 -18.48 -7.56 7.81
C LYS A 65 -17.85 -7.11 6.48
N LEU A 66 -16.75 -6.38 6.53
CA LEU A 66 -16.06 -5.90 5.32
C LEU A 66 -15.15 -6.97 4.70
N ALA A 67 -14.87 -8.06 5.43
CA ALA A 67 -14.14 -9.19 4.89
C ALA A 67 -14.92 -9.89 3.77
N GLU A 68 -16.26 -9.81 3.79
CA GLU A 68 -17.15 -10.36 2.76
C GLU A 68 -17.04 -9.66 1.41
N VAL A 69 -16.43 -8.48 1.36
CA VAL A 69 -16.26 -7.68 0.14
C VAL A 69 -14.79 -7.38 -0.17
N TRP A 70 -13.88 -7.93 0.63
CA TRP A 70 -12.44 -7.74 0.50
C TRP A 70 -11.86 -8.54 -0.66
N MET A 71 -11.04 -7.88 -1.47
CA MET A 71 -10.32 -8.50 -2.58
C MET A 71 -8.91 -8.90 -2.15
N PRO A 72 -8.43 -10.10 -2.51
CA PRO A 72 -7.21 -10.68 -1.96
C PRO A 72 -5.93 -10.16 -2.60
N TYR A 73 -5.77 -8.84 -2.64
CA TYR A 73 -4.50 -8.22 -2.98
C TYR A 73 -3.54 -8.28 -1.79
N ASP A 74 -2.33 -8.77 -2.04
CA ASP A 74 -1.26 -8.86 -1.06
C ASP A 74 0.09 -8.40 -1.63
N SER A 75 1.18 -8.69 -0.92
CA SER A 75 2.53 -8.27 -1.30
C SER A 75 3.00 -8.86 -2.64
N ARG A 76 2.38 -9.92 -3.17
CA ARG A 76 2.67 -10.44 -4.52
C ARG A 76 2.43 -9.36 -5.59
N PHE A 77 1.44 -8.49 -5.37
CA PHE A 77 1.14 -7.36 -6.27
C PHE A 77 2.12 -6.17 -6.13
N GLU A 78 2.97 -6.15 -5.11
CA GLU A 78 4.07 -5.17 -4.99
C GLU A 78 5.31 -5.56 -5.83
N ASN A 79 5.26 -6.67 -6.57
CA ASN A 79 6.36 -7.08 -7.43
C ASN A 79 6.62 -6.03 -8.51
N ALA A 80 7.88 -5.57 -8.63
CA ALA A 80 8.31 -4.60 -9.63
C ALA A 80 8.22 -5.12 -11.08
N GLU A 81 8.21 -6.45 -11.24
CA GLU A 81 7.98 -7.13 -12.53
C GLU A 81 6.49 -7.48 -12.74
N GLY A 82 5.63 -7.18 -11.75
CA GLY A 82 4.20 -7.46 -11.79
C GLY A 82 3.37 -6.47 -12.61
N PRO A 83 2.06 -6.73 -12.76
CA PRO A 83 1.15 -5.88 -13.50
C PRO A 83 0.94 -4.56 -12.74
N ASN A 84 1.37 -3.45 -13.33
CA ASN A 84 1.39 -2.10 -12.74
C ASN A 84 2.43 -1.92 -11.62
N PRO A 85 3.74 -1.78 -11.94
CA PRO A 85 4.75 -1.44 -10.95
C PRO A 85 4.55 -0.03 -10.39
N GLY A 86 4.96 0.18 -9.14
CA GLY A 86 4.84 1.47 -8.47
C GLY A 86 5.39 1.44 -7.05
N THR A 87 4.99 2.41 -6.23
CA THR A 87 5.42 2.52 -4.84
C THR A 87 4.46 1.77 -3.89
N ARG A 88 4.75 1.81 -2.59
CA ARG A 88 3.79 1.34 -1.59
C ARG A 88 2.63 2.33 -1.38
N GLY A 89 2.89 3.62 -1.57
CA GLY A 89 1.90 4.67 -1.32
C GLY A 89 0.73 4.65 -2.32
N ASP A 90 0.98 4.14 -3.53
CA ASP A 90 0.00 4.04 -4.61
C ASP A 90 -0.60 2.62 -4.74
N PHE A 91 -0.31 1.71 -3.80
CA PHE A 91 -0.73 0.29 -3.88
C PHE A 91 -2.23 0.14 -4.13
N ALA A 92 -3.06 0.84 -3.34
CA ALA A 92 -4.51 0.75 -3.46
C ALA A 92 -5.00 1.19 -4.85
N GLN A 93 -4.46 2.28 -5.39
CA GLN A 93 -4.83 2.82 -6.70
C GLN A 93 -4.38 1.87 -7.83
N ARG A 94 -3.17 1.31 -7.74
CA ARG A 94 -2.66 0.34 -8.73
C ARG A 94 -3.48 -0.95 -8.72
N ALA A 95 -3.83 -1.44 -7.54
CA ALA A 95 -4.67 -2.61 -7.38
C ALA A 95 -6.07 -2.35 -7.92
N ALA A 96 -6.65 -1.16 -7.69
CA ALA A 96 -7.93 -0.75 -8.26
C ALA A 96 -7.91 -0.72 -9.79
N ARG A 97 -6.83 -0.18 -10.38
CA ARG A 97 -6.63 -0.17 -11.83
C ARG A 97 -6.57 -1.58 -12.39
N HIS A 98 -5.75 -2.45 -11.80
CA HIS A 98 -5.69 -3.87 -12.18
C HIS A 98 -7.07 -4.53 -12.07
N PHE A 99 -7.79 -4.27 -10.98
CA PHE A 99 -9.10 -4.81 -10.74
C PHE A 99 -10.08 -4.38 -11.84
N ALA A 100 -10.11 -3.09 -12.19
CA ALA A 100 -10.99 -2.56 -13.22
C ALA A 100 -10.64 -3.09 -14.63
N GLU A 101 -9.36 -3.05 -15.01
CA GLU A 101 -8.90 -3.35 -16.36
C GLU A 101 -8.83 -4.84 -16.67
N VAL A 102 -8.69 -5.70 -15.64
CA VAL A 102 -8.55 -7.15 -15.79
C VAL A 102 -9.77 -7.88 -15.23
N VAL A 103 -10.05 -7.71 -13.93
CA VAL A 103 -11.08 -8.51 -13.26
C VAL A 103 -12.49 -8.10 -13.68
N VAL A 104 -12.83 -6.81 -13.56
CA VAL A 104 -14.15 -6.30 -13.92
C VAL A 104 -14.37 -6.35 -15.43
N ARG A 105 -13.34 -6.11 -16.24
CA ARG A 105 -13.45 -6.23 -17.70
C ARG A 105 -13.89 -7.65 -18.12
N ASP A 106 -13.28 -8.67 -17.52
CA ASP A 106 -13.51 -10.07 -17.88
C ASP A 106 -14.77 -10.64 -17.19
N ALA A 107 -15.17 -10.07 -16.04
CA ALA A 107 -16.37 -10.46 -15.31
C ALA A 107 -17.18 -9.23 -14.81
N PRO A 108 -17.81 -8.43 -15.70
CA PRO A 108 -18.43 -7.16 -15.31
C PRO A 108 -19.63 -7.28 -14.36
N ARG A 109 -20.19 -8.49 -14.25
CA ARG A 109 -21.31 -8.84 -13.36
C ARG A 109 -20.93 -9.95 -12.37
N GLY A 110 -19.64 -10.21 -12.19
CA GLY A 110 -19.17 -11.23 -11.25
C GLY A 110 -19.54 -10.87 -9.80
N ASP A 111 -19.90 -11.88 -9.03
CA ASP A 111 -20.10 -11.74 -7.59
C ASP A 111 -18.76 -11.58 -6.86
N VAL A 112 -18.79 -11.46 -5.53
CA VAL A 112 -17.57 -11.23 -4.76
C VAL A 112 -16.62 -12.42 -4.90
N ALA A 113 -17.15 -13.64 -4.79
CA ALA A 113 -16.35 -14.86 -4.83
C ALA A 113 -15.64 -15.03 -6.18
N THR A 114 -16.35 -14.77 -7.28
CA THR A 114 -15.79 -14.81 -8.64
C THR A 114 -14.65 -13.81 -8.78
N HIS A 115 -14.86 -12.56 -8.36
CA HIS A 115 -13.82 -11.53 -8.42
C HIS A 115 -12.62 -11.87 -7.54
N ALA A 116 -12.84 -12.38 -6.32
CA ALA A 116 -11.75 -12.78 -5.43
C ALA A 116 -10.91 -13.92 -6.03
N ALA A 117 -11.56 -14.94 -6.60
CA ALA A 117 -10.87 -16.05 -7.26
C ALA A 117 -10.05 -15.59 -8.48
N MET A 118 -10.56 -14.62 -9.25
CA MET A 118 -9.83 -14.02 -10.37
C MET A 118 -8.61 -13.23 -9.90
N VAL A 119 -8.73 -12.46 -8.80
CA VAL A 119 -7.59 -11.77 -8.19
C VAL A 119 -6.53 -12.77 -7.77
N GLU A 120 -6.89 -13.83 -7.04
CA GLU A 120 -5.93 -14.88 -6.64
C GLU A 120 -5.22 -15.49 -7.84
N ARG A 121 -5.98 -15.88 -8.88
CA ARG A 121 -5.39 -16.43 -10.11
C ARG A 121 -4.40 -15.48 -10.78
N CYS A 122 -4.64 -14.17 -10.71
CA CYS A 122 -3.71 -13.17 -11.24
C CYS A 122 -2.44 -13.02 -10.38
N LEU A 123 -2.54 -13.27 -9.06
CA LEU A 123 -1.42 -13.13 -8.12
C LEU A 123 -0.61 -14.42 -7.92
N ASP A 124 -1.21 -15.60 -8.11
CA ASP A 124 -0.57 -16.90 -8.03
C ASP A 124 0.80 -17.02 -8.73
N PRO A 125 1.00 -16.50 -9.96
CA PRO A 125 2.30 -16.58 -10.62
C PRO A 125 3.32 -15.57 -10.09
N LEU A 126 2.93 -14.62 -9.23
CA LEU A 126 3.79 -13.54 -8.77
C LEU A 126 4.46 -13.90 -7.44
N LEU A 127 5.76 -13.64 -7.36
CA LEU A 127 6.48 -13.66 -6.10
C LEU A 127 6.39 -12.30 -5.41
N PRO A 128 6.21 -12.25 -4.08
CA PRO A 128 6.30 -10.99 -3.34
C PRO A 128 7.73 -10.44 -3.44
N PRO A 129 7.92 -9.09 -3.39
CA PRO A 129 9.24 -8.50 -3.46
C PRO A 129 10.08 -8.98 -2.28
N ALA A 130 11.31 -9.42 -2.56
CA ALA A 130 12.28 -9.78 -1.54
C ALA A 130 12.53 -8.55 -0.65
N LEU A 131 12.10 -8.61 0.61
CA LEU A 131 12.47 -7.59 1.59
C LEU A 131 13.98 -7.71 1.83
N PRO A 132 14.81 -6.71 1.46
CA PRO A 132 16.23 -6.78 1.77
C PRO A 132 16.37 -6.84 3.29
N ARG A 133 16.92 -7.96 3.80
CA ARG A 133 17.19 -8.14 5.22
C ARG A 133 18.33 -7.20 5.60
N ARG A 134 17.97 -6.05 6.16
CA ARG A 134 18.95 -5.05 6.60
C ARG A 134 19.20 -5.20 8.09
N ALA A 135 20.46 -5.39 8.48
CA ALA A 135 20.81 -5.43 9.89
C ALA A 135 20.66 -4.03 10.49
N THR A 136 20.01 -3.93 11.64
CA THR A 136 20.12 -2.75 12.50
C THR A 136 21.55 -2.72 13.06
N GLY A 137 22.25 -1.61 12.83
CA GLY A 137 23.50 -1.31 13.52
C GLY A 137 23.25 -0.34 14.66
N THR A 138 24.07 -0.40 15.70
CA THR A 138 24.17 0.65 16.73
C THR A 138 24.64 1.97 16.12
N ASP A 139 24.45 3.08 16.82
CA ASP A 139 24.91 4.40 16.33
C ASP A 139 26.43 4.41 16.10
N ALA A 140 27.21 3.77 16.96
CA ALA A 140 28.66 3.65 16.82
C ALA A 140 29.06 2.85 15.57
N GLU A 141 28.47 1.68 15.37
CA GLU A 141 28.72 0.87 14.17
C GLU A 141 28.33 1.61 12.90
N LEU A 142 27.20 2.32 12.91
CA LEU A 142 26.75 3.09 11.76
C LEU A 142 27.66 4.29 11.47
N ILE A 143 28.23 4.94 12.49
CA ILE A 143 29.20 6.02 12.32
C ILE A 143 30.46 5.51 11.62
N GLU A 144 31.01 4.36 12.04
CA GLU A 144 32.18 3.79 11.37
C GLU A 144 31.88 3.43 9.92
N VAL A 145 30.74 2.77 9.66
CA VAL A 145 30.33 2.44 8.27
C VAL A 145 30.10 3.71 7.44
N ILE A 146 29.57 4.78 8.02
CA ILE A 146 29.40 6.07 7.33
C ILE A 146 30.76 6.66 6.97
N ARG A 147 31.76 6.60 7.86
CA ARG A 147 33.12 7.08 7.59
C ARG A 147 33.77 6.30 6.46
N ASP A 148 33.62 4.98 6.44
CA ASP A 148 34.17 4.12 5.38
C ASP A 148 33.57 4.42 4.00
N LEU A 149 32.28 4.75 3.94
CA LEU A 149 31.57 5.05 2.70
C LEU A 149 31.73 6.50 2.24
N LEU A 150 32.17 7.40 3.12
CA LEU A 150 32.25 8.83 2.85
C LEU A 150 33.17 9.20 1.66
N PRO A 151 34.37 8.60 1.51
CA PRO A 151 35.25 8.85 0.37
C PRO A 151 34.60 8.42 -0.95
N GLN A 152 33.95 7.25 -0.95
CA GLN A 152 33.26 6.71 -2.13
C GLN A 152 32.06 7.58 -2.55
N ALA A 153 31.35 8.17 -1.59
CA ALA A 153 30.26 9.09 -1.83
C ALA A 153 30.69 10.49 -2.29
N GLY A 154 32.01 10.79 -2.25
CA GLY A 154 32.54 12.13 -2.45
C GLY A 154 32.07 13.13 -1.39
N GLY A 155 31.89 12.68 -0.14
CA GLY A 155 31.39 13.51 0.96
C GLY A 155 29.91 13.87 0.90
N ARG A 156 29.14 13.37 -0.08
CA ARG A 156 27.72 13.72 -0.25
C ARG A 156 26.83 12.85 0.63
N SER A 157 26.01 13.49 1.47
CA SER A 157 25.15 12.80 2.44
C SER A 157 24.11 11.87 1.80
N GLY A 158 23.43 12.32 0.74
CA GLY A 158 22.45 11.50 0.02
C GLY A 158 23.06 10.26 -0.63
N GLU A 159 24.25 10.41 -1.20
CA GLU A 159 25.00 9.30 -1.81
C GLU A 159 25.53 8.33 -0.76
N THR A 160 26.01 8.84 0.38
CA THR A 160 26.44 8.03 1.52
C THR A 160 25.27 7.20 2.07
N LEU A 161 24.06 7.78 2.19
CA LEU A 161 22.86 7.04 2.59
C LEU A 161 22.47 5.96 1.57
N ARG A 162 22.68 6.23 0.28
CA ARG A 162 22.43 5.25 -0.80
C ARG A 162 23.38 4.06 -0.67
N LEU A 163 24.68 4.31 -0.48
CA LEU A 163 25.70 3.27 -0.29
C LEU A 163 25.48 2.49 1.02
N LEU A 164 25.13 3.17 2.12
CA LEU A 164 24.82 2.54 3.40
C LEU A 164 23.67 1.52 3.28
N ARG A 165 22.64 1.85 2.48
CA ARG A 165 21.47 1.00 2.26
C ARG A 165 21.70 -0.11 1.24
N ARG A 166 22.49 0.14 0.19
CA ARG A 166 22.69 -0.79 -0.93
C ARG A 166 23.90 -1.71 -0.77
N GLN A 167 25.01 -1.19 -0.25
CA GLN A 167 26.28 -1.91 -0.14
C GLN A 167 26.47 -2.49 1.26
N ALA A 168 26.26 -1.69 2.31
CA ALA A 168 26.42 -2.16 3.69
C ALA A 168 25.20 -2.90 4.24
N GLY A 169 24.05 -2.85 3.53
CA GLY A 169 22.83 -3.54 3.94
C GLY A 169 22.31 -3.10 5.32
N ARG A 170 22.53 -1.86 5.75
CA ARG A 170 22.10 -1.37 7.08
C ARG A 170 20.80 -0.60 7.02
N ALA A 171 19.91 -0.85 7.98
CA ALA A 171 18.68 -0.08 8.15
C ALA A 171 18.99 1.19 8.94
N CYS A 172 18.72 2.35 8.34
CA CYS A 172 18.86 3.65 9.00
C CYS A 172 17.79 4.61 8.47
N GLU A 173 16.88 5.04 9.35
CA GLU A 173 15.91 6.07 9.05
C GLU A 173 16.60 7.41 8.77
N GLN A 174 15.99 8.24 7.93
CA GLN A 174 16.64 9.44 7.40
C GLN A 174 17.00 10.46 8.50
N ALA A 175 16.19 10.56 9.56
CA ALA A 175 16.46 11.44 10.70
C ALA A 175 17.70 10.98 11.50
N ARG A 176 17.77 9.68 11.81
CA ARG A 176 18.93 9.07 12.47
C ARG A 176 20.18 9.17 11.61
N PHE A 177 20.08 8.88 10.32
CA PHE A 177 21.19 9.04 9.39
C PHE A 177 21.73 10.46 9.39
N ARG A 178 20.87 11.48 9.32
CA ARG A 178 21.30 12.88 9.35
C ARG A 178 22.14 13.19 10.59
N ARG A 179 21.70 12.76 11.77
CA ARG A 179 22.43 12.93 13.03
C ARG A 179 23.80 12.24 12.99
N LEU A 180 23.83 10.98 12.56
CA LEU A 180 25.06 10.17 12.53
C LEU A 180 26.04 10.64 11.46
N PHE A 181 25.55 11.13 10.32
CA PHE A 181 26.38 11.70 9.27
C PHE A 181 27.15 12.93 9.78
N VAL A 182 26.49 13.81 10.54
CA VAL A 182 27.16 14.95 11.19
C VAL A 182 28.21 14.47 12.18
N ALA A 183 27.89 13.50 13.04
CA ALA A 183 28.85 12.94 13.99
C ALA A 183 30.06 12.25 13.30
N ALA A 184 29.83 11.61 12.16
CA ALA A 184 30.88 10.95 11.38
C ALA A 184 31.82 11.94 10.69
N THR A 185 31.31 13.09 10.21
CA THR A 185 32.10 14.12 9.53
C THR A 185 32.73 15.16 10.46
N GLN A 186 32.22 15.29 11.69
CA GLN A 186 32.72 16.20 12.72
C GLN A 186 33.51 15.46 13.82
N GLY A 187 34.30 14.44 13.48
CA GLY A 187 35.10 13.67 14.47
C GLY A 187 35.84 14.55 15.50
N PRO A 188 36.16 14.02 16.71
CA PRO A 188 36.65 14.83 17.82
C PRO A 188 37.82 15.71 17.37
N LEU A 189 37.79 16.99 17.75
CA LEU A 189 38.85 17.96 17.49
C LEU A 189 40.19 17.32 17.86
N VAL A 190 40.92 16.83 16.85
CA VAL A 190 42.34 16.54 16.96
C VAL A 190 43.00 17.91 17.10
N ARG A 191 43.34 18.27 18.33
CA ARG A 191 44.34 19.31 18.63
C ARG A 191 45.69 18.64 18.79
#